data_AF-A0A0Q5AZV1-F1
#
_entry.id   AF-A0A0Q5AZV1-F1
#
_cell.length_a   1.000
_cell.length_b   1.000
_cell.length_c   1.000
_cell.angle_alpha   90.00
_cell.angle_beta   90.00
_cell.angle_gamma   90.00
#
_symmetry.space_group_name_H-M   'P 1'
#
loop_
_entity.id
_entity.type
_entity.pdbx_description
1 polymer ?
#
loop_
_entity_poly.entity_id
_entity_poly.type
_entity_poly.pdbx_seq_one_letter_code
_entity_poly.pdbx_strand_id
1 'polypeptide(L)'
;MTTRTYPQRTVIALASVLLLAGCTSAPEISATTPAGSESSAAAAPAATAPAETGEAETGPRPVPSVTLTPEPVVTSPEPVPATGVCEISYVDAAEAGTVGGLDIEVVRDRGSRTGATGEVTTGTDGTPASYLVAVGDVSENIADRFCVSAEFLDALNSVRRDGVTIDSLFAGDTLNLSPTTVTSVGTQNGRVLENPEPETLPDQD
;
A
#
# COMPACT_ATOMS: atom_id res chain seq x y z
N MET A 1 32.79 -46.50 -22.14
CA MET A 1 32.28 -46.78 -20.78
C MET A 1 32.65 -45.59 -19.94
N THR A 2 31.70 -44.67 -19.73
CA THR A 2 31.97 -43.36 -19.13
C THR A 2 31.21 -43.28 -17.82
N THR A 3 31.94 -43.25 -16.71
CA THR A 3 31.43 -43.33 -15.35
C THR A 3 30.78 -42.01 -14.94
N ARG A 4 29.52 -42.07 -14.52
CA ARG A 4 28.70 -40.92 -14.12
C ARG A 4 28.84 -40.70 -12.61
N THR A 5 29.48 -39.61 -12.21
CA THR A 5 29.65 -39.23 -10.79
C THR A 5 28.46 -38.35 -10.37
N TYR A 6 27.66 -38.82 -9.40
CA TYR A 6 26.59 -38.03 -8.78
C TYR A 6 27.09 -37.34 -7.51
N PRO A 7 26.85 -36.03 -7.31
CA PRO A 7 27.13 -35.39 -6.03
C PRO A 7 26.09 -35.82 -4.97
N GLN A 8 26.59 -36.25 -3.82
CA GLN A 8 25.80 -36.63 -2.65
C GLN A 8 25.02 -35.44 -2.09
N ARG A 9 23.72 -35.65 -1.87
CA ARG A 9 22.85 -34.75 -1.10
C ARG A 9 23.21 -34.86 0.38
N THR A 10 23.80 -33.80 0.94
CA THR A 10 24.02 -33.67 2.38
C THR A 10 22.71 -33.29 3.05
N VAL A 11 22.09 -34.25 3.73
CA VAL A 11 20.93 -34.01 4.61
C VAL A 11 21.48 -33.53 5.95
N ILE A 12 21.32 -32.25 6.27
CA ILE A 12 21.62 -31.70 7.59
C ILE A 12 20.34 -31.81 8.43
N ALA A 13 20.30 -32.81 9.30
CA ALA A 13 19.31 -32.92 10.37
C ALA A 13 19.72 -31.97 11.50
N LEU A 14 19.00 -30.87 11.67
CA LEU A 14 19.15 -29.98 12.82
C LEU A 14 18.14 -30.38 13.90
N ALA A 15 18.68 -31.01 14.93
CA ALA A 15 17.96 -31.43 16.12
C ALA A 15 17.76 -30.28 17.11
N SER A 16 16.64 -30.40 17.81
CA SER A 16 16.01 -29.54 18.82
C SER A 16 16.87 -29.05 19.98
N VAL A 17 16.53 -27.87 20.52
CA VAL A 17 16.60 -27.58 21.97
C VAL A 17 15.32 -26.84 22.38
N LEU A 18 14.50 -27.50 23.22
CA LEU A 18 13.46 -26.88 24.04
C LEU A 18 14.11 -26.15 25.22
N LEU A 19 13.66 -24.93 25.52
CA LEU A 19 13.83 -24.28 26.81
C LEU A 19 12.46 -23.77 27.31
N LEU A 20 11.98 -24.40 28.39
CA LEU A 20 10.86 -23.93 29.22
C LEU A 20 11.41 -23.08 30.37
N ALA A 21 10.82 -21.89 30.60
CA ALA A 21 10.52 -21.24 31.89
C ALA A 21 9.91 -19.86 31.59
N GLY A 22 8.67 -19.53 32.00
CA GLY A 22 8.36 -18.78 33.23
C GLY A 22 8.68 -17.28 33.07
N CYS A 23 7.80 -16.28 33.26
CA CYS A 23 6.78 -16.09 34.29
C CYS A 23 5.77 -14.98 33.89
N THR A 24 4.59 -15.12 34.48
CA THR A 24 3.50 -14.15 34.67
C THR A 24 3.92 -12.73 35.05
N SER A 25 3.18 -11.72 34.55
CA SER A 25 2.81 -10.49 35.27
C SER A 25 1.76 -9.71 34.48
N ALA A 26 0.53 -9.69 34.97
CA ALA A 26 -0.50 -8.70 34.63
C ALA A 26 -0.54 -7.63 35.74
N PRO A 27 -0.93 -6.38 35.42
CA PRO A 27 -1.62 -5.56 36.40
C PRO A 27 -3.00 -5.12 35.89
N GLU A 28 -3.96 -5.28 36.79
CA GLU A 28 -5.30 -4.71 36.74
C GLU A 28 -5.28 -3.20 37.00
N ILE A 29 -6.07 -2.49 36.18
CA ILE A 29 -6.98 -1.37 36.47
C ILE A 29 -6.56 -0.34 37.55
N SER A 30 -6.53 0.93 37.16
CA SER A 30 -7.13 2.00 37.96
C SER A 30 -7.56 3.17 37.09
N ALA A 31 -8.88 3.35 36.98
CA ALA A 31 -9.50 4.60 36.61
C ALA A 31 -9.31 5.61 37.74
N THR A 32 -8.93 6.86 37.43
CA THR A 32 -9.19 8.02 38.29
C THR A 32 -9.14 9.30 37.45
N THR A 33 -10.32 9.84 37.19
CA THR A 33 -10.57 11.25 36.85
C THR A 33 -10.16 12.13 38.04
N PRO A 34 -9.62 13.34 37.78
CA PRO A 34 -10.13 14.49 38.51
C PRO A 34 -10.46 15.67 37.60
N ALA A 35 -11.56 16.33 37.97
CA ALA A 35 -11.97 17.64 37.53
C ALA A 35 -11.35 18.74 38.40
N GLY A 36 -11.21 19.95 37.85
CA GLY A 36 -10.89 21.23 38.53
C GLY A 36 -10.17 22.16 37.53
N SER A 37 -10.79 23.23 36.97
CA SER A 37 -11.03 24.57 37.56
C SER A 37 -9.76 25.13 38.22
N GLU A 38 -9.18 26.30 37.93
CA GLU A 38 -9.71 27.68 37.74
C GLU A 38 -8.68 28.51 36.91
N SER A 39 -9.06 29.36 35.96
CA SER A 39 -9.26 30.84 36.05
C SER A 39 -8.16 31.64 36.78
N SER A 40 -7.44 32.53 36.08
CA SER A 40 -7.22 33.94 36.51
C SER A 40 -6.48 34.78 35.46
N ALA A 41 -6.84 36.06 35.40
CA ALA A 41 -6.58 37.05 34.36
C ALA A 41 -5.47 38.07 34.70
N ALA A 42 -4.99 38.82 33.70
CA ALA A 42 -4.46 40.20 33.82
C ALA A 42 -4.42 40.83 32.41
N ALA A 43 -5.33 41.72 32.02
CA ALA A 43 -5.44 43.17 32.30
C ALA A 43 -4.70 44.08 31.28
N ALA A 44 -5.48 45.01 30.71
CA ALA A 44 -5.21 45.92 29.59
C ALA A 44 -4.41 47.20 29.97
N PRO A 45 -4.20 48.20 29.07
CA PRO A 45 -5.28 49.20 28.82
C PRO A 45 -5.37 49.85 27.40
N ALA A 46 -6.63 50.24 27.11
CA ALA A 46 -7.24 51.36 26.37
C ALA A 46 -6.47 52.27 25.37
N ALA A 47 -7.15 52.58 24.24
CA ALA A 47 -7.42 53.93 23.70
C ALA A 47 -8.42 53.84 22.50
N THR A 48 -9.68 54.28 22.66
CA THR A 48 -10.25 55.56 22.18
C THR A 48 -10.94 55.46 20.79
N ALA A 49 -12.27 55.63 20.78
CA ALA A 49 -13.09 55.86 19.58
C ALA A 49 -13.05 57.34 19.15
N PRO A 50 -13.51 57.71 17.93
CA PRO A 50 -14.93 58.03 17.78
C PRO A 50 -15.58 57.59 16.45
N ALA A 51 -16.90 57.66 16.47
CA ALA A 51 -17.87 57.25 15.47
C ALA A 51 -17.82 58.05 14.15
N GLU A 52 -18.23 57.40 13.05
CA GLU A 52 -18.98 58.06 11.98
C GLU A 52 -20.15 57.17 11.52
N THR A 53 -21.31 57.80 11.51
CA THR A 53 -22.60 57.35 11.01
C THR A 53 -22.60 57.41 9.49
N GLY A 54 -22.96 56.33 8.82
CA GLY A 54 -23.09 56.28 7.36
C GLY A 54 -23.98 55.13 6.93
N GLU A 55 -25.29 55.37 6.97
CA GLU A 55 -26.32 54.48 6.44
C GLU A 55 -26.56 54.84 4.96
N ALA A 56 -26.31 53.90 4.03
CA ALA A 56 -26.82 53.93 2.66
C ALA A 56 -26.74 52.53 2.01
N GLU A 57 -27.83 51.78 2.18
CA GLU A 57 -28.52 50.92 1.20
C GLU A 57 -27.81 50.55 -0.13
N THR A 58 -27.66 49.24 -0.41
CA THR A 58 -28.14 48.57 -1.65
C THR A 58 -27.80 47.07 -1.62
N GLY A 59 -28.74 46.24 -2.05
CA GLY A 59 -28.87 44.82 -1.65
C GLY A 59 -27.88 43.79 -2.23
N PRO A 60 -28.06 42.51 -1.89
CA PRO A 60 -27.15 41.44 -2.30
C PRO A 60 -27.25 41.20 -3.82
N ARG A 61 -26.11 41.29 -4.49
CA ARG A 61 -25.95 40.95 -5.91
C ARG A 61 -26.07 39.43 -6.08
N PRO A 62 -26.92 38.90 -6.98
CA PRO A 62 -27.02 37.46 -7.19
C PRO A 62 -25.74 36.96 -7.89
N VAL A 63 -25.03 36.04 -7.24
CA VAL A 63 -23.97 35.24 -7.86
C VAL A 63 -24.61 34.01 -8.51
N PRO A 64 -24.29 33.68 -9.78
CA PRO A 64 -24.78 32.45 -10.40
C PRO A 64 -24.03 31.25 -9.79
N SER A 65 -24.72 30.47 -8.98
CA SER A 65 -24.25 29.15 -8.55
C SER A 65 -24.47 28.15 -9.69
N VAL A 66 -23.39 27.80 -10.41
CA VAL A 66 -23.42 26.67 -11.34
C VAL A 66 -23.11 25.42 -10.53
N THR A 67 -24.15 24.70 -10.11
CA THR A 67 -24.01 23.34 -9.57
C THR A 67 -23.79 22.39 -10.74
N LEU A 68 -22.53 22.08 -11.04
CA LEU A 68 -22.22 20.92 -11.88
C LEU A 68 -22.36 19.68 -10.99
N THR A 69 -23.48 18.99 -11.11
CA THR A 69 -23.63 17.62 -10.59
C THR A 69 -22.73 16.72 -11.43
N PRO A 70 -21.65 16.14 -10.88
CA PRO A 70 -20.88 15.15 -11.64
C PRO A 70 -21.76 13.92 -11.86
N GLU A 71 -21.96 13.54 -13.11
CA GLU A 71 -22.57 12.24 -13.46
C GLU A 71 -21.56 11.13 -13.09
N PRO A 72 -21.93 10.14 -12.25
CA PRO A 72 -21.06 9.01 -12.01
C PRO A 72 -21.11 8.08 -13.23
N VAL A 73 -20.06 8.11 -14.04
CA VAL A 73 -19.79 7.01 -14.98
C VAL A 73 -18.88 6.03 -14.28
N VAL A 74 -19.46 5.06 -13.58
CA VAL A 74 -18.74 3.87 -13.11
C VAL A 74 -19.56 2.65 -13.47
N THR A 75 -19.48 2.24 -14.73
CA THR A 75 -19.71 0.83 -15.06
C THR A 75 -18.37 0.13 -14.86
N SER A 76 -18.02 -0.12 -13.60
CA SER A 76 -16.96 -1.09 -13.30
C SER A 76 -17.55 -2.46 -13.66
N PRO A 77 -16.99 -3.18 -14.65
CA PRO A 77 -17.50 -4.49 -15.01
C PRO A 77 -17.46 -5.39 -13.77
N GLU A 78 -18.57 -6.09 -13.51
CA GLU A 78 -18.66 -7.09 -12.45
C GLU A 78 -17.49 -8.08 -12.63
N PRO A 79 -16.65 -8.31 -11.60
CA PRO A 79 -15.42 -9.07 -11.78
C PRO A 79 -15.77 -10.51 -12.14
N VAL A 80 -15.42 -10.90 -13.36
CA VAL A 80 -15.51 -12.31 -13.76
C VAL A 80 -14.47 -13.06 -12.93
N PRO A 81 -14.87 -14.04 -12.10
CA PRO A 81 -13.90 -14.81 -11.35
C PRO A 81 -13.02 -15.58 -12.34
N ALA A 82 -11.72 -15.28 -12.39
CA ALA A 82 -10.82 -16.11 -13.16
C ALA A 82 -10.85 -17.53 -12.60
N THR A 83 -11.30 -18.44 -13.45
CA THR A 83 -11.26 -19.87 -13.19
C THR A 83 -9.88 -20.41 -13.61
N GLY A 84 -9.31 -21.33 -12.83
CA GLY A 84 -8.01 -21.97 -13.12
C GLY A 84 -6.85 -21.52 -12.21
N VAL A 85 -5.70 -22.18 -12.37
CA VAL A 85 -4.45 -21.87 -11.66
C VAL A 85 -3.66 -20.84 -12.48
N CYS A 86 -2.98 -19.90 -11.83
CA CYS A 86 -2.04 -19.01 -12.51
C CYS A 86 -0.82 -19.78 -13.00
N GLU A 87 -0.42 -19.58 -14.26
CA GLU A 87 0.90 -19.97 -14.75
C GLU A 87 1.76 -18.71 -14.91
N ILE A 88 2.72 -18.52 -14.01
CA ILE A 88 3.64 -17.38 -14.04
C ILE A 88 4.48 -17.45 -15.31
N SER A 89 4.56 -16.32 -16.02
CA SER A 89 5.42 -16.16 -17.19
C SER A 89 6.39 -15.02 -16.97
N TYR A 90 7.54 -15.09 -17.61
CA TYR A 90 8.63 -14.14 -17.43
C TYR A 90 8.93 -13.41 -18.74
N VAL A 91 9.42 -12.18 -18.64
CA VAL A 91 10.09 -11.50 -19.76
C VAL A 91 11.58 -11.88 -19.78
N ASP A 92 12.23 -11.71 -20.92
CA ASP A 92 13.66 -12.01 -21.04
C ASP A 92 14.47 -11.05 -20.16
N ALA A 93 15.21 -11.59 -19.19
CA ALA A 93 16.01 -10.80 -18.26
C ALA A 93 17.15 -10.02 -18.94
N ALA A 94 17.65 -10.49 -20.10
CA ALA A 94 18.66 -9.76 -20.86
C ALA A 94 18.08 -8.49 -21.51
N GLU A 95 16.77 -8.46 -21.73
CA GLU A 95 16.07 -7.31 -22.33
C GLU A 95 15.46 -6.40 -21.26
N ALA A 96 14.85 -6.97 -20.23
CA ALA A 96 14.06 -6.22 -19.24
C ALA A 96 14.77 -6.00 -17.89
N GLY A 97 15.88 -6.68 -17.64
CA GLY A 97 16.55 -6.67 -16.34
C GLY A 97 15.86 -7.57 -15.30
N THR A 98 16.13 -7.28 -14.03
CA THR A 98 15.59 -8.01 -12.87
C THR A 98 15.21 -7.02 -11.76
N VAL A 99 14.39 -7.45 -10.81
CA VAL A 99 14.03 -6.67 -9.61
C VAL A 99 14.54 -7.43 -8.39
N GLY A 100 15.54 -6.89 -7.69
CA GLY A 100 16.14 -7.59 -6.54
C GLY A 100 16.75 -8.95 -6.87
N GLY A 101 17.22 -9.12 -8.11
CA GLY A 101 17.76 -10.39 -8.62
C GLY A 101 16.70 -11.39 -9.09
N LEU A 102 15.41 -11.05 -9.04
CA LEU A 102 14.32 -11.86 -9.57
C LEU A 102 14.05 -11.53 -11.04
N ASP A 103 13.86 -12.56 -11.86
CA ASP A 103 13.40 -12.41 -13.24
C ASP A 103 12.04 -11.70 -13.25
N ILE A 104 11.83 -10.79 -14.19
CA ILE A 104 10.60 -10.01 -14.24
C ILE A 104 9.44 -10.90 -14.67
N GLU A 105 8.42 -10.95 -13.82
CA GLU A 105 7.18 -11.67 -14.08
C GLU A 105 6.18 -10.77 -14.83
N VAL A 106 5.44 -11.36 -15.77
CA VAL A 106 4.40 -10.65 -16.53
C VAL A 106 3.15 -10.51 -15.66
N VAL A 107 2.89 -9.27 -15.23
CA VAL A 107 1.72 -8.94 -14.41
C VAL A 107 0.44 -8.98 -15.25
N ARG A 108 -0.54 -9.78 -14.83
CA ARG A 108 -1.84 -9.93 -15.50
C ARG A 108 -2.98 -9.91 -14.49
N ASP A 109 -3.85 -8.91 -14.57
CA ASP A 109 -5.05 -8.89 -13.72
C ASP A 109 -6.04 -9.98 -14.18
N ARG A 110 -6.25 -10.96 -13.30
CA ARG A 110 -7.22 -12.05 -13.48
C ARG A 110 -8.60 -11.71 -12.90
N GLY A 111 -8.80 -10.47 -12.50
CA GLY A 111 -10.05 -9.95 -11.94
C GLY A 111 -10.14 -10.11 -10.43
N SER A 112 -11.01 -9.30 -9.84
CA SER A 112 -11.26 -9.30 -8.40
C SER A 112 -11.73 -10.66 -7.88
N ARG A 113 -11.28 -11.01 -6.67
CA ARG A 113 -11.52 -12.30 -6.01
C ARG A 113 -11.46 -12.18 -4.50
N THR A 114 -11.93 -13.21 -3.80
CA THR A 114 -11.87 -13.25 -2.34
C THR A 114 -10.43 -13.02 -1.85
N GLY A 115 -10.25 -12.00 -1.00
CA GLY A 115 -8.94 -11.60 -0.49
C GLY A 115 -8.09 -10.76 -1.46
N ALA A 116 -8.62 -10.34 -2.61
CA ALA A 116 -7.98 -9.40 -3.53
C ALA A 116 -9.04 -8.59 -4.29
N THR A 117 -9.77 -7.78 -3.53
CA THR A 117 -10.95 -7.01 -3.96
C THR A 117 -10.68 -5.54 -4.25
N GLY A 118 -9.47 -5.08 -3.94
CA GLY A 118 -8.99 -3.74 -4.21
C GLY A 118 -9.05 -3.30 -5.67
N GLU A 119 -8.86 -2.00 -5.82
CA GLU A 119 -8.98 -1.30 -7.11
C GLU A 119 -7.66 -1.32 -7.85
N VAL A 120 -7.72 -1.45 -9.18
CA VAL A 120 -6.55 -1.50 -10.05
C VAL A 120 -6.49 -0.24 -10.88
N THR A 121 -5.32 0.38 -10.94
CA THR A 121 -5.04 1.39 -11.96
C THR A 121 -4.22 0.77 -13.06
N THR A 122 -4.58 1.03 -14.31
CA THR A 122 -3.85 0.56 -15.49
C THR A 122 -2.98 1.65 -16.09
N GLY A 123 -1.85 1.26 -16.63
CA GLY A 123 -1.00 2.11 -17.47
C GLY A 123 -1.66 2.43 -18.82
N THR A 124 -0.98 3.24 -19.64
CA THR A 124 -1.47 3.67 -20.96
C THR A 124 -1.55 2.52 -21.97
N ASP A 125 -0.79 1.46 -21.76
CA ASP A 125 -0.78 0.21 -22.54
C ASP A 125 -1.80 -0.83 -22.04
N GLY A 126 -2.56 -0.49 -20.98
CA GLY A 126 -3.55 -1.37 -20.37
C GLY A 126 -2.96 -2.39 -19.38
N THR A 127 -1.65 -2.35 -19.12
CA THR A 127 -1.03 -3.20 -18.09
C THR A 127 -1.42 -2.73 -16.67
N PRO A 128 -1.55 -3.64 -15.68
CA PRO A 128 -1.76 -3.23 -14.29
C PRO A 128 -0.54 -2.43 -13.79
N ALA A 129 -0.78 -1.20 -13.34
CA ALA A 129 0.27 -0.29 -12.86
C ALA A 129 0.33 -0.22 -11.34
N SER A 130 -0.84 -0.15 -10.68
CA SER A 130 -0.92 -0.13 -9.23
C SER A 130 -2.19 -0.78 -8.70
N TYR A 131 -2.16 -1.14 -7.43
CA TYR A 131 -3.27 -1.76 -6.71
C TYR A 131 -3.54 -1.02 -5.40
N LEU A 132 -4.78 -0.57 -5.19
CA LEU A 132 -5.23 0.00 -3.93
C LEU A 132 -5.83 -1.11 -3.06
N VAL A 133 -5.14 -1.44 -1.98
CA VAL A 133 -5.51 -2.54 -1.07
C VAL A 133 -6.85 -2.24 -0.39
N ALA A 134 -7.81 -3.16 -0.51
CA ALA A 134 -9.09 -3.09 0.19
C ALA A 134 -9.04 -3.77 1.58
N VAL A 135 -10.06 -3.50 2.39
CA VAL A 135 -10.22 -4.17 3.69
C VAL A 135 -10.42 -5.68 3.47
N GLY A 136 -9.61 -6.49 4.15
CA GLY A 136 -9.68 -7.96 4.08
C GLY A 136 -8.92 -8.57 2.90
N ASP A 137 -8.20 -7.75 2.13
CA ASP A 137 -7.24 -8.26 1.16
C ASP A 137 -6.04 -8.91 1.85
N VAL A 138 -5.44 -9.87 1.15
CA VAL A 138 -4.36 -10.73 1.63
C VAL A 138 -3.33 -10.86 0.51
N SER A 139 -2.04 -10.72 0.84
CA SER A 139 -0.93 -10.62 -0.13
C SER A 139 -0.91 -11.79 -1.11
N GLU A 140 -1.12 -13.03 -0.65
CA GLU A 140 -1.07 -14.20 -1.52
C GLU A 140 -2.23 -14.23 -2.53
N ASN A 141 -3.40 -13.75 -2.14
CA ASN A 141 -4.55 -13.66 -3.04
C ASN A 141 -4.39 -12.51 -4.04
N ILE A 142 -3.72 -11.42 -3.65
CA ILE A 142 -3.35 -10.32 -4.55
C ILE A 142 -2.33 -10.82 -5.57
N ALA A 143 -1.28 -11.51 -5.14
CA ALA A 143 -0.29 -12.10 -6.03
C ALA A 143 -0.93 -13.08 -7.03
N ASP A 144 -1.82 -13.98 -6.57
CA ASP A 144 -2.57 -14.88 -7.47
C ASP A 144 -3.52 -14.13 -8.42
N ARG A 145 -4.16 -13.03 -7.98
CA ARG A 145 -4.96 -12.14 -8.84
C ARG A 145 -4.12 -11.57 -9.98
N PHE A 146 -2.91 -11.08 -9.70
CA PHE A 146 -2.03 -10.50 -10.71
C PHE A 146 -1.15 -11.53 -11.43
N CYS A 147 -1.34 -12.80 -11.10
CA CYS A 147 -0.63 -13.92 -11.68
C CYS A 147 0.90 -13.81 -11.54
N VAL A 148 1.33 -13.37 -10.36
CA VAL A 148 2.74 -13.24 -9.98
C VAL A 148 3.03 -14.01 -8.69
N SER A 149 4.30 -14.24 -8.39
CA SER A 149 4.73 -14.76 -7.11
C SER A 149 4.63 -13.68 -6.02
N ALA A 150 4.40 -14.12 -4.78
CA ALA A 150 4.42 -13.22 -3.62
C ALA A 150 5.82 -12.60 -3.41
N GLU A 151 6.87 -13.34 -3.74
CA GLU A 151 8.27 -12.88 -3.67
C GLU A 151 8.53 -11.74 -4.66
N PHE A 152 8.07 -11.86 -5.90
CA PHE A 152 8.17 -10.79 -6.89
C PHE A 152 7.34 -9.56 -6.48
N LEU A 153 6.12 -9.76 -5.97
CA LEU A 153 5.28 -8.67 -5.48
C LEU A 153 5.93 -7.94 -4.29
N ASP A 154 6.59 -8.66 -3.38
CA ASP A 154 7.37 -8.09 -2.28
C ASP A 154 8.54 -7.25 -2.82
N ALA A 155 9.31 -7.80 -3.76
CA ALA A 155 10.44 -7.11 -4.37
C ALA A 155 10.03 -5.78 -5.04
N LEU A 156 8.93 -5.78 -5.80
CA LEU A 156 8.35 -4.59 -6.43
C LEU A 156 7.97 -3.47 -5.45
N ASN A 157 7.71 -3.82 -4.18
CA ASN A 157 7.19 -2.93 -3.16
C ASN A 157 8.16 -2.66 -2.00
N SER A 158 9.36 -3.26 -2.05
CA SER A 158 10.37 -3.21 -0.98
C SER A 158 10.79 -1.78 -0.61
N VAL A 159 10.94 -0.89 -1.60
CA VAL A 159 11.29 0.53 -1.38
C VAL A 159 10.21 1.26 -0.58
N ARG A 160 8.96 0.80 -0.66
CA ARG A 160 7.79 1.45 -0.05
C ARG A 160 7.31 0.75 1.24
N ARG A 161 8.05 -0.22 1.77
CA ARG A 161 7.66 -1.02 2.94
C ARG A 161 8.77 -1.13 3.97
N ASP A 162 8.51 -0.72 5.20
CA ASP A 162 9.49 -0.73 6.30
C ASP A 162 9.34 -1.94 7.22
N GLY A 163 10.40 -2.76 7.31
CA GLY A 163 10.55 -3.79 8.35
C GLY A 163 9.47 -4.88 8.33
N VAL A 164 8.66 -4.94 7.28
CA VAL A 164 7.58 -5.89 7.07
C VAL A 164 7.56 -6.32 5.61
N THR A 165 7.29 -7.59 5.37
CA THR A 165 7.05 -8.14 4.03
C THR A 165 5.69 -7.67 3.50
N ILE A 166 5.41 -8.00 2.25
CA ILE A 166 4.12 -7.82 1.60
C ILE A 166 2.95 -8.43 2.40
N ASP A 167 3.21 -9.36 3.33
CA ASP A 167 2.18 -10.00 4.16
C ASP A 167 1.55 -9.06 5.20
N SER A 168 2.20 -7.94 5.51
CA SER A 168 1.65 -6.91 6.39
C SER A 168 1.03 -5.77 5.58
N LEU A 169 -0.19 -6.01 5.09
CA LEU A 169 -0.97 -5.02 4.33
C LEU A 169 -1.90 -4.21 5.23
N PHE A 170 -2.03 -2.92 4.93
CA PHE A 170 -3.09 -2.08 5.46
C PHE A 170 -4.07 -1.72 4.35
N ALA A 171 -5.36 -1.67 4.68
CA ALA A 171 -6.34 -1.11 3.76
C ALA A 171 -5.97 0.35 3.43
N GLY A 172 -6.00 0.68 2.14
CA GLY A 172 -5.54 1.97 1.62
C GLY A 172 -4.06 2.01 1.24
N ASP A 173 -3.28 0.94 1.48
CA ASP A 173 -1.95 0.80 0.89
C ASP A 173 -2.06 0.85 -0.64
N THR A 174 -1.11 1.52 -1.27
CA THR A 174 -0.92 1.43 -2.73
C THR A 174 0.24 0.49 -2.98
N LEU A 175 -0.01 -0.60 -3.71
CA LEU A 175 1.03 -1.48 -4.21
C LEU A 175 1.44 -1.08 -5.62
N ASN A 176 2.73 -1.08 -5.86
CA ASN A 176 3.32 -1.05 -7.18
C ASN A 176 3.16 -2.41 -7.86
N LEU A 177 2.79 -2.39 -9.14
CA LEU A 177 2.69 -3.56 -10.01
C LEU A 177 3.62 -3.46 -11.23
N SER A 178 4.42 -2.40 -11.36
CA SER A 178 5.35 -2.23 -12.49
C SER A 178 6.82 -2.25 -12.05
N PRO A 179 7.69 -3.02 -12.75
CA PRO A 179 9.15 -3.00 -12.52
C PRO A 179 9.83 -1.65 -12.76
N THR A 180 9.22 -0.74 -13.54
CA THR A 180 9.79 0.57 -13.88
C THR A 180 9.36 1.68 -12.92
N THR A 181 8.51 1.37 -11.94
CA THR A 181 8.02 2.36 -10.96
C THR A 181 8.23 1.92 -9.52
N VAL A 182 9.23 1.08 -9.27
CA VAL A 182 9.59 0.60 -7.92
C VAL A 182 9.95 1.75 -6.99
N THR A 183 10.61 2.78 -7.53
CA THR A 183 11.06 3.95 -6.75
C THR A 183 10.03 5.07 -6.70
N SER A 184 8.90 5.00 -7.42
CA SER A 184 7.96 6.13 -7.56
C SER A 184 6.52 5.79 -7.17
N VAL A 185 6.11 4.52 -7.24
CA VAL A 185 4.75 4.07 -6.91
C VAL A 185 4.73 3.30 -5.60
N GLY A 186 3.73 3.61 -4.77
CA GLY A 186 3.37 2.82 -3.61
C GLY A 186 3.37 3.61 -2.31
N THR A 187 2.55 3.15 -1.37
CA THR A 187 2.40 3.73 -0.04
C THR A 187 2.15 2.65 0.99
N GLN A 188 2.58 2.91 2.23
CA GLN A 188 2.28 2.08 3.39
C GLN A 188 1.57 2.92 4.45
N ASN A 189 0.35 2.54 4.81
CA ASN A 189 -0.48 3.20 5.82
C ASN A 189 -0.58 4.73 5.59
N GLY A 190 -0.80 5.12 4.34
CA GLY A 190 -0.90 6.52 3.91
C GLY A 190 0.42 7.28 3.84
N ARG A 191 1.57 6.62 4.00
CA ARG A 191 2.90 7.25 3.93
C ARG A 191 3.66 6.75 2.71
N VAL A 192 4.38 7.66 2.06
CA VAL A 192 5.44 7.32 1.11
C VAL A 192 6.71 7.04 1.90
N LEU A 193 7.30 5.87 1.71
CA LEU A 193 8.60 5.47 2.26
C LEU A 193 9.63 5.47 1.14
N GLU A 194 10.90 5.63 1.49
CA GLU A 194 12.03 5.71 0.56
C GLU A 194 13.17 4.85 1.11
N ASN A 195 12.96 3.55 1.09
CA ASN A 195 13.91 2.56 1.60
C ASN A 195 15.02 2.27 0.58
N PRO A 196 16.13 1.63 1.01
CA PRO A 196 17.17 1.24 0.08
C PRO A 196 16.61 0.42 -1.09
N GLU A 197 17.03 0.79 -2.29
CA GLU A 197 16.61 0.12 -3.52
C GLU A 197 17.15 -1.32 -3.56
N PRO A 198 16.34 -2.30 -4.01
CA PRO A 198 16.86 -3.63 -4.27
C PRO A 198 17.82 -3.57 -5.45
N GLU A 199 18.99 -4.22 -5.37
CA GLU A 199 19.87 -4.37 -6.53
C GLU A 199 19.68 -5.76 -7.15
N THR A 200 19.51 -5.90 -8.47
CA THR A 200 19.40 -4.88 -9.53
C THR A 200 17.96 -4.40 -9.77
N LEU A 201 17.80 -3.26 -10.46
CA LEU A 201 16.53 -2.72 -10.96
C LEU A 201 16.60 -2.38 -12.46
N PRO A 202 15.48 -2.43 -13.20
CA PRO A 202 15.36 -1.82 -14.52
C PRO A 202 15.44 -0.29 -14.45
N ASP A 203 15.51 0.37 -15.60
CA ASP A 203 15.34 1.83 -15.68
C ASP A 203 13.99 2.24 -15.08
N GLN A 204 13.98 3.32 -14.28
CA GLN A 204 12.80 3.81 -13.57
C GLN A 204 12.21 5.06 -14.25
N ASP A 205 10.88 5.18 -14.26
CA ASP A 205 10.10 6.28 -14.88
C ASP A 205 9.97 7.55 -14.01
#